data_AF-A0A7J7ES05-F1
#
_entry.id   AF-A0A7J7ES05-F1
#
_cell.length_a   1.000
_cell.length_b   1.000
_cell.length_c   1.000
_cell.angle_alpha   90.00
_cell.angle_beta   90.00
_cell.angle_gamma   90.00
#
_symmetry.space_group_name_H-M   'P 1'
#
loop_
_entity.id
_entity.type
_entity.pdbx_description
1 polymer ?
#
loop_
_entity_poly.entity_id
_entity_poly.type
_entity_poly.pdbx_seq_one_letter_code
_entity_poly.pdbx_strand_id
1 'polypeptide(L)'
;MVTHERRCLISLCDVKGGDLVSVTKKTNDQLVAFLSRYRDMNFLKSHGRDNASYFLLFLERVKCPFEAVEVLRSFVWILLEGPWCIRTVLSMVKCSNWTLLNSSAFRFIRKQGLDRLFLECDAHMWRLGDRRIPEGIAVDGGSDWFLLNRKFVEYVTFSTDDLVTKMKQFYSYTLLPAESFFHTVLENSPHCDTMVDNNLRITNWNRKLGCKCQYKHIVDWCGCSPNDFKPQDFHRFQQTARPTFFARKFEAVVNQEIIGQLDYYLYGNYPAGTPGLRSYWENVYDEPDGVHSLSDVALTLYHSFARLGLRRAERSLHSEGDHSCRYYPMGHPASVHLYFLADRFQGFLVKHHATNLAVSKLETLETWVMPKKVFKIASPPSDFGRLQFSEVGTDWDAKERLFRNFGGLLGPMDEPVGMQKWGKGPNVTVTVVWVDPINVIAATYDILIESTAEFTHYKPPLNLPLRPGVWTVKILHHWVPVAETKFLVAPLTFSNRQPIKAEEALKLHNGPLRSAYMEQSFQSLNPVLSLPISPTQVEQARRNAASSGAVLERWLDSLVGGMWTAMDVCATGPTACPVMQICSQTAWSSFSPDPKSELGAVKPDGRLR
;
A
#
# COMPACT_ATOMS: atom_id res chain seq x y z
N MET A 1 10.69 8.24 41.37
CA MET A 1 9.85 9.33 40.84
C MET A 1 10.63 10.05 39.75
N VAL A 2 10.15 10.06 38.51
CA VAL A 2 10.63 10.96 37.44
C VAL A 2 9.40 11.40 36.66
N THR A 3 9.09 12.69 36.69
CA THR A 3 7.93 13.27 36.01
C THR A 3 8.33 13.74 34.61
N HIS A 4 7.90 13.02 33.56
CA HIS A 4 8.03 13.50 32.19
C HIS A 4 6.89 14.46 31.84
N GLU A 5 7.13 15.77 31.96
CA GLU A 5 6.32 16.78 31.27
C GLU A 5 6.33 16.53 29.76
N ARG A 6 5.18 16.20 29.17
CA ARG A 6 5.01 16.22 27.71
C ARG A 6 4.37 17.55 27.30
N ARG A 7 5.18 18.51 26.91
CA ARG A 7 4.71 19.83 26.45
C ARG A 7 4.06 19.71 25.07
N CYS A 8 2.84 20.22 24.92
CA CYS A 8 2.26 20.44 23.60
C CYS A 8 2.96 21.62 22.93
N LEU A 9 3.61 21.38 21.79
CA LEU A 9 4.08 22.45 20.91
C LEU A 9 2.93 22.91 20.02
N ILE A 10 2.47 24.14 20.25
CA ILE A 10 1.53 24.85 19.37
C ILE A 10 2.26 26.09 18.86
N SER A 11 2.33 26.25 17.54
CA SER A 11 2.76 27.50 16.91
C SER A 11 1.53 28.34 16.60
N LEU A 12 1.54 29.61 16.99
CA LEU A 12 0.43 30.56 16.87
C LEU A 12 0.86 31.78 16.07
N CYS A 13 -0.06 32.30 15.25
CA CYS A 13 -0.11 33.69 14.82
C CYS A 13 -1.58 34.17 14.90
N ASP A 14 -1.81 35.32 15.52
CA ASP A 14 -3.13 35.94 15.79
C ASP A 14 -3.30 37.25 15.01
N VAL A 15 -4.56 37.74 14.89
CA VAL A 15 -4.99 39.17 14.81
C VAL A 15 -6.52 39.27 14.62
N LYS A 16 -7.13 40.41 14.97
CA LYS A 16 -8.54 40.53 15.43
C LYS A 16 -9.41 41.55 14.64
N GLY A 17 -10.74 41.30 14.62
CA GLY A 17 -11.80 42.33 14.72
C GLY A 17 -12.67 42.67 13.49
N GLY A 18 -13.98 42.95 13.71
CA GLY A 18 -14.89 43.64 12.76
C GLY A 18 -16.19 42.91 12.36
N ASP A 19 -17.34 43.62 12.28
CA ASP A 19 -18.73 43.07 12.13
C ASP A 19 -19.61 44.03 11.27
N LEU A 20 -20.90 43.87 10.89
CA LEU A 20 -22.02 42.99 11.32
C LEU A 20 -23.14 42.89 10.23
N VAL A 21 -24.18 42.07 10.47
CA VAL A 21 -25.60 42.10 9.96
C VAL A 21 -25.99 41.66 8.50
N SER A 22 -26.92 40.68 8.46
CA SER A 22 -27.95 40.36 7.43
C SER A 22 -27.58 39.65 6.10
N VAL A 23 -28.61 39.11 5.41
CA VAL A 23 -28.50 37.98 4.45
C VAL A 23 -29.65 37.93 3.42
N THR A 24 -29.33 37.70 2.14
CA THR A 24 -30.20 36.98 1.17
C THR A 24 -29.39 36.41 0.00
N LYS A 25 -29.46 35.07 -0.22
CA LYS A 25 -28.74 34.26 -1.25
C LYS A 25 -27.20 34.38 -1.16
N LYS A 26 -26.45 33.36 -1.62
CA LYS A 26 -25.00 33.25 -1.33
C LYS A 26 -24.07 32.86 -2.50
N THR A 27 -23.00 33.63 -2.69
CA THR A 27 -21.88 33.51 -3.66
C THR A 27 -20.57 33.04 -2.99
N ASN A 28 -19.45 33.02 -3.74
CA ASN A 28 -18.11 32.65 -3.23
C ASN A 28 -17.65 33.50 -2.04
N ASP A 29 -17.92 34.81 -2.02
CA ASP A 29 -17.58 35.70 -0.91
C ASP A 29 -18.26 35.28 0.41
N GLN A 30 -19.38 34.58 0.26
CA GLN A 30 -20.19 34.07 1.35
C GLN A 30 -19.89 32.60 1.70
N LEU A 31 -19.04 31.91 0.90
CA LEU A 31 -18.22 30.76 1.29
C LEU A 31 -16.98 31.24 2.07
N VAL A 32 -16.31 32.33 1.66
CA VAL A 32 -15.23 32.94 2.46
C VAL A 32 -15.76 33.40 3.82
N ALA A 33 -16.83 34.21 3.84
CA ALA A 33 -17.50 34.60 5.09
C ALA A 33 -18.24 33.44 5.80
N PHE A 34 -18.30 32.24 5.20
CA PHE A 34 -18.60 31.02 5.95
C PHE A 34 -17.32 30.51 6.62
N LEU A 35 -16.26 30.21 5.86
CA LEU A 35 -15.01 29.68 6.41
C LEU A 35 -14.42 30.58 7.52
N SER A 36 -14.42 31.91 7.34
CA SER A 36 -14.02 32.87 8.39
C SER A 36 -14.89 32.83 9.64
N ARG A 37 -16.18 32.49 9.52
CA ARG A 37 -17.15 32.35 10.63
C ARG A 37 -17.10 30.98 11.33
N TYR A 38 -16.35 30.04 10.76
CA TYR A 38 -16.17 28.68 11.27
C TYR A 38 -14.68 28.27 11.30
N ARG A 39 -13.78 29.27 11.32
CA ARG A 39 -12.31 29.11 11.33
C ARG A 39 -11.81 28.32 12.54
N ASP A 40 -12.61 28.29 13.60
CA ASP A 40 -12.33 27.63 14.87
C ASP A 40 -12.71 26.13 14.84
N MET A 41 -13.07 25.56 13.69
CA MET A 41 -13.41 24.12 13.56
C MET A 41 -12.23 23.28 13.09
N ASN A 42 -11.73 22.39 13.97
CA ASN A 42 -10.69 21.42 13.61
C ASN A 42 -11.26 20.20 12.86
N PHE A 43 -10.48 19.71 11.91
CA PHE A 43 -10.58 18.33 11.41
C PHE A 43 -9.63 17.45 12.22
N LEU A 44 -10.12 16.35 12.82
CA LEU A 44 -9.25 15.38 13.49
C LEU A 44 -8.84 14.29 12.48
N LYS A 45 -7.54 14.06 12.36
CA LYS A 45 -7.00 12.88 11.67
C LYS A 45 -6.77 11.78 12.71
N SER A 46 -7.58 10.73 12.67
CA SER A 46 -7.23 9.46 13.31
C SER A 46 -6.19 8.74 12.45
N HIS A 47 -5.57 7.67 12.94
CA HIS A 47 -4.87 6.69 12.10
C HIS A 47 -5.49 5.32 12.39
N GLY A 48 -5.51 4.45 11.37
CA GLY A 48 -6.51 3.39 11.28
C GLY A 48 -6.18 2.09 12.02
N ARG A 49 -7.21 1.23 12.10
CA ARG A 49 -7.33 0.02 12.95
C ARG A 49 -7.77 0.39 14.38
N ASP A 50 -9.08 0.57 14.55
CA ASP A 50 -9.70 0.79 15.86
C ASP A 50 -9.63 -0.48 16.71
N ASN A 51 -8.50 -0.66 17.38
CA ASN A 51 -8.35 -1.52 18.55
C ASN A 51 -8.68 -0.71 19.83
N ALA A 52 -8.69 -1.36 21.00
CA ALA A 52 -8.99 -0.72 22.27
C ALA A 52 -8.06 0.47 22.59
N SER A 53 -6.76 0.34 22.33
CA SER A 53 -5.77 1.40 22.56
C SER A 53 -5.95 2.58 21.62
N TYR A 54 -6.33 2.34 20.36
CA TYR A 54 -6.65 3.40 19.40
C TYR A 54 -7.92 4.19 19.80
N PHE A 55 -8.90 3.51 20.37
CA PHE A 55 -10.11 4.13 20.92
C PHE A 55 -9.82 4.97 22.18
N LEU A 56 -8.97 4.48 23.09
CA LEU A 56 -8.50 5.27 24.23
C LEU A 56 -7.67 6.48 23.77
N LEU A 57 -6.77 6.30 22.80
CA LEU A 57 -6.03 7.39 22.13
C LEU A 57 -6.97 8.39 21.43
N PHE A 58 -8.10 7.96 20.90
CA PHE A 58 -9.11 8.88 20.36
C PHE A 58 -9.74 9.72 21.47
N LEU A 59 -10.17 9.10 22.58
CA LEU A 59 -10.71 9.81 23.75
C LEU A 59 -9.68 10.78 24.37
N GLU A 60 -8.39 10.45 24.35
CA GLU A 60 -7.31 11.36 24.78
C GLU A 60 -7.07 12.50 23.78
N ARG A 61 -6.94 12.21 22.48
CA ARG A 61 -6.81 13.25 21.43
C ARG A 61 -8.01 14.19 21.36
N VAL A 62 -9.16 13.75 21.85
CA VAL A 62 -10.38 14.54 22.01
C VAL A 62 -10.33 15.46 23.25
N LYS A 63 -9.56 15.14 24.31
CA LYS A 63 -9.35 16.03 25.46
C LYS A 63 -8.48 17.25 25.13
N CYS A 64 -7.35 17.05 24.44
CA CYS A 64 -6.37 18.12 24.19
C CYS A 64 -6.98 19.40 23.55
N PRO A 65 -7.99 19.32 22.65
CA PRO A 65 -8.75 20.47 22.16
C PRO A 65 -9.46 21.35 23.21
N PHE A 66 -9.72 20.86 24.42
CA PHE A 66 -10.42 21.55 25.51
C PHE A 66 -9.48 22.07 26.61
N GLU A 67 -8.32 21.41 26.78
CA GLU A 67 -7.26 21.86 27.70
C GLU A 67 -6.50 23.07 27.13
N ALA A 68 -6.53 23.26 25.81
CA ALA A 68 -6.03 24.47 25.12
C ALA A 68 -7.06 25.62 25.21
N VAL A 69 -6.95 26.44 26.26
CA VAL A 69 -7.88 27.52 26.66
C VAL A 69 -8.22 28.52 25.53
N GLU A 70 -7.34 28.74 24.57
CA GLU A 70 -7.51 29.76 23.52
C GLU A 70 -8.43 29.36 22.34
N VAL A 71 -8.97 28.13 22.26
CA VAL A 71 -9.69 27.67 21.04
C VAL A 71 -11.14 27.24 21.26
N LEU A 72 -12.08 28.14 20.91
CA LEU A 72 -13.53 27.90 21.02
C LEU A 72 -14.12 27.13 19.82
N ARG A 73 -13.88 25.81 19.79
CA ARG A 73 -14.31 24.90 18.70
C ARG A 73 -15.82 24.60 18.67
N SER A 74 -16.31 23.91 17.61
CA SER A 74 -17.74 23.55 17.46
C SER A 74 -18.06 22.10 16.98
N PHE A 75 -17.16 21.42 16.28
CA PHE A 75 -17.35 20.04 15.79
C PHE A 75 -16.04 19.25 15.85
N VAL A 76 -16.14 17.91 15.87
CA VAL A 76 -15.04 16.96 15.66
C VAL A 76 -15.37 16.08 14.43
N TRP A 77 -14.42 16.02 13.51
CA TRP A 77 -14.42 15.14 12.35
C TRP A 77 -13.43 13.99 12.54
N ILE A 78 -13.67 12.84 11.90
CA ILE A 78 -12.65 11.81 11.69
C ILE A 78 -12.29 11.71 10.21
N LEU A 79 -10.99 11.81 9.91
CA LEU A 79 -10.32 11.52 8.63
C LEU A 79 -9.16 10.53 8.87
N LEU A 80 -8.78 9.76 7.84
CA LEU A 80 -7.57 8.91 7.75
C LEU A 80 -6.76 9.35 6.52
N GLU A 81 -5.72 8.60 6.12
CA GLU A 81 -5.38 8.46 4.70
C GLU A 81 -6.42 7.58 3.96
N GLY A 82 -6.68 7.90 2.69
CA GLY A 82 -7.63 7.18 1.85
C GLY A 82 -9.10 7.64 1.82
N PRO A 83 -9.62 8.60 2.63
CA PRO A 83 -10.86 9.30 2.32
C PRO A 83 -10.59 10.60 1.56
N TRP A 84 -11.43 10.92 0.58
CA TRP A 84 -11.36 12.19 -0.16
C TRP A 84 -12.67 12.97 -0.02
N CYS A 85 -12.58 14.30 -0.09
CA CYS A 85 -13.75 15.17 -0.26
C CYS A 85 -14.42 14.86 -1.60
N ILE A 86 -15.75 14.87 -1.65
CA ILE A 86 -16.54 14.73 -2.89
C ILE A 86 -17.40 15.95 -3.20
N ARG A 87 -17.30 17.00 -2.38
CA ARG A 87 -17.98 18.30 -2.53
C ARG A 87 -17.14 19.41 -1.88
N THR A 88 -17.41 20.66 -2.25
CA THR A 88 -16.85 21.86 -1.60
C THR A 88 -17.47 22.11 -0.21
N VAL A 89 -16.86 23.00 0.59
CA VAL A 89 -17.04 23.07 2.05
C VAL A 89 -18.44 23.53 2.47
N LEU A 90 -18.92 23.01 3.61
CA LEU A 90 -20.35 22.93 3.94
C LEU A 90 -20.82 23.80 5.12
N SER A 91 -21.99 24.41 4.97
CA SER A 91 -22.81 24.90 6.08
C SER A 91 -23.64 23.79 6.74
N MET A 92 -23.24 23.35 7.93
CA MET A 92 -24.00 22.39 8.75
C MET A 92 -24.94 23.05 9.76
N VAL A 93 -26.00 22.31 10.11
CA VAL A 93 -26.81 22.56 11.32
C VAL A 93 -25.95 22.28 12.55
N LYS A 94 -25.71 23.31 13.39
CA LYS A 94 -24.70 23.23 14.47
C LYS A 94 -25.00 22.24 15.60
N CYS A 95 -26.22 21.72 15.69
CA CYS A 95 -26.71 21.00 16.87
C CYS A 95 -26.87 19.48 16.67
N SER A 96 -26.58 18.95 15.48
CA SER A 96 -26.77 17.53 15.14
C SER A 96 -25.49 16.70 15.35
N ASN A 97 -25.65 15.40 15.55
CA ASN A 97 -24.59 14.39 15.50
C ASN A 97 -24.91 13.44 14.33
N TRP A 98 -23.94 13.20 13.45
CA TRP A 98 -24.14 12.48 12.18
C TRP A 98 -23.45 11.12 12.21
N THR A 99 -24.23 10.09 12.49
CA THR A 99 -23.83 8.67 12.64
C THR A 99 -24.49 7.82 11.54
N LEU A 100 -24.25 6.51 11.49
CA LEU A 100 -24.95 5.63 10.53
C LEU A 100 -25.19 4.26 11.15
N LEU A 101 -26.47 3.91 11.33
CA LEU A 101 -26.93 2.68 11.97
C LEU A 101 -27.00 1.48 11.02
N ASN A 102 -27.24 0.31 11.62
CA ASN A 102 -27.32 -0.97 10.93
C ASN A 102 -28.66 -1.64 11.25
N SER A 103 -29.35 -2.13 10.21
CA SER A 103 -30.78 -2.48 10.24
C SER A 103 -31.24 -3.65 11.14
N SER A 104 -30.39 -4.16 12.06
CA SER A 104 -30.75 -5.17 13.04
C SER A 104 -29.70 -5.29 14.16
N ALA A 105 -29.96 -4.65 15.31
CA ALA A 105 -29.07 -4.65 16.48
C ALA A 105 -28.62 -6.06 16.93
N PHE A 106 -29.54 -7.03 17.08
CA PHE A 106 -29.17 -8.40 17.49
C PHE A 106 -28.23 -9.11 16.49
N ARG A 107 -28.41 -8.84 15.18
CA ARG A 107 -27.54 -9.38 14.13
C ARG A 107 -26.21 -8.64 14.04
N PHE A 108 -26.18 -7.36 14.42
CA PHE A 108 -24.98 -6.54 14.53
C PHE A 108 -24.12 -6.99 15.72
N ILE A 109 -24.67 -7.05 16.93
CA ILE A 109 -24.01 -7.53 18.17
C ILE A 109 -23.21 -8.82 17.93
N ARG A 110 -23.87 -9.86 17.37
CA ARG A 110 -23.24 -11.16 17.08
C ARG A 110 -22.21 -11.15 15.95
N LYS A 111 -22.22 -10.14 15.07
CA LYS A 111 -21.26 -10.01 13.96
C LYS A 111 -20.04 -9.18 14.30
N GLN A 112 -20.21 -8.17 15.16
CA GLN A 112 -19.11 -7.39 15.73
C GLN A 112 -18.38 -8.14 16.84
N GLY A 113 -19.02 -9.16 17.44
CA GLY A 113 -18.50 -9.85 18.62
C GLY A 113 -18.64 -9.02 19.88
N LEU A 114 -19.65 -8.14 19.98
CA LEU A 114 -19.92 -7.36 21.20
C LEU A 114 -20.27 -8.26 22.39
N ASP A 115 -20.79 -9.47 22.13
CA ASP A 115 -21.02 -10.55 23.10
C ASP A 115 -19.75 -11.34 23.48
N ARG A 116 -18.58 -10.91 23.00
CA ARG A 116 -17.26 -11.49 23.33
C ARG A 116 -16.39 -10.47 24.06
N LEU A 117 -15.54 -10.96 24.95
CA LEU A 117 -14.50 -10.18 25.60
C LEU A 117 -13.22 -10.23 24.76
N PHE A 118 -12.64 -9.07 24.46
CA PHE A 118 -11.35 -8.96 23.77
C PHE A 118 -10.31 -8.22 24.62
N LEU A 119 -9.04 -8.53 24.39
CA LEU A 119 -7.90 -7.81 24.98
C LEU A 119 -6.87 -7.51 23.89
N GLU A 120 -6.39 -6.26 23.82
CA GLU A 120 -5.25 -5.90 23.00
C GLU A 120 -3.95 -6.17 23.75
N CYS A 121 -3.08 -7.02 23.21
CA CYS A 121 -1.75 -7.29 23.76
C CYS A 121 -0.81 -7.77 22.64
N ASP A 122 0.46 -7.38 22.68
CA ASP A 122 1.48 -7.71 21.67
C ASP A 122 1.03 -7.42 20.21
N ALA A 123 0.36 -6.27 20.03
CA ALA A 123 -0.25 -5.83 18.76
C ALA A 123 -1.31 -6.77 18.15
N HIS A 124 -1.85 -7.70 18.94
CA HIS A 124 -2.91 -8.63 18.57
C HIS A 124 -4.18 -8.43 19.43
N MET A 125 -5.37 -8.66 18.85
CA MET A 125 -6.66 -8.60 19.55
C MET A 125 -7.15 -10.02 19.90
N TRP A 126 -6.79 -10.45 21.10
CA TRP A 126 -7.10 -11.77 21.67
C TRP A 126 -8.55 -11.88 22.11
N ARG A 127 -9.26 -12.96 21.74
CA ARG A 127 -10.65 -13.20 22.14
C ARG A 127 -10.71 -14.11 23.37
N LEU A 128 -10.85 -13.51 24.55
CA LEU A 128 -10.74 -14.18 25.84
C LEU A 128 -11.95 -15.04 26.24
N GLY A 129 -13.13 -14.76 25.70
CA GLY A 129 -14.35 -15.53 26.01
C GLY A 129 -15.65 -14.77 25.74
N ASP A 130 -16.72 -15.22 26.36
CA ASP A 130 -18.08 -14.68 26.19
C ASP A 130 -18.46 -13.74 27.33
N ARG A 131 -19.23 -12.69 27.04
CA ARG A 131 -19.73 -11.73 28.03
C ARG A 131 -21.20 -11.37 27.76
N ARG A 132 -21.90 -10.91 28.80
CA ARG A 132 -23.27 -10.39 28.66
C ARG A 132 -23.23 -8.96 28.11
N ILE A 133 -24.23 -8.62 27.31
CA ILE A 133 -24.54 -7.23 26.96
C ILE A 133 -25.20 -6.58 28.20
N PRO A 134 -24.85 -5.33 28.58
CA PRO A 134 -25.48 -4.67 29.72
C PRO A 134 -26.99 -4.47 29.53
N GLU A 135 -27.75 -4.73 30.58
CA GLU A 135 -29.20 -4.52 30.62
C GLU A 135 -29.52 -3.03 30.89
N GLY A 136 -30.71 -2.58 30.48
CA GLY A 136 -31.18 -1.22 30.71
C GLY A 136 -30.73 -0.16 29.70
N ILE A 137 -29.96 -0.52 28.67
CA ILE A 137 -29.54 0.36 27.57
C ILE A 137 -29.86 -0.23 26.20
N ALA A 138 -30.09 0.62 25.21
CA ALA A 138 -30.04 0.24 23.79
C ALA A 138 -28.58 0.09 23.34
N VAL A 139 -28.27 -0.92 22.52
CA VAL A 139 -26.93 -1.13 21.94
C VAL A 139 -27.05 -1.27 20.44
N ASP A 140 -26.60 -0.26 19.71
CA ASP A 140 -26.53 -0.23 18.25
C ASP A 140 -25.19 0.33 17.75
N GLY A 141 -25.01 0.34 16.43
CA GLY A 141 -23.84 0.89 15.76
C GLY A 141 -23.82 0.63 14.26
N GLY A 142 -22.72 1.00 13.63
CA GLY A 142 -22.52 0.82 12.20
C GLY A 142 -21.17 1.30 11.72
N SER A 143 -20.96 2.61 11.58
CA SER A 143 -19.70 3.15 11.04
C SER A 143 -18.85 3.88 12.09
N ASP A 144 -17.60 3.45 12.16
CA ASP A 144 -16.39 4.17 12.59
C ASP A 144 -16.32 5.64 12.11
N TRP A 145 -16.93 5.96 10.96
CA TRP A 145 -17.01 7.31 10.43
C TRP A 145 -18.28 8.01 10.85
N PHE A 146 -18.10 9.16 11.51
CA PHE A 146 -19.18 10.05 11.93
C PHE A 146 -18.72 11.52 11.91
N LEU A 147 -19.60 12.43 12.32
CA LEU A 147 -19.31 13.81 12.68
C LEU A 147 -20.04 14.12 14.00
N LEU A 148 -19.30 14.55 15.04
CA LEU A 148 -19.89 14.85 16.35
C LEU A 148 -19.81 16.34 16.65
N ASN A 149 -20.88 16.93 17.19
CA ASN A 149 -20.86 18.31 17.66
C ASN A 149 -20.16 18.41 19.02
N ARG A 150 -19.60 19.59 19.29
CA ARG A 150 -18.80 19.84 20.50
C ARG A 150 -19.52 19.47 21.80
N LYS A 151 -20.82 19.73 21.95
CA LYS A 151 -21.55 19.47 23.21
C LYS A 151 -21.57 17.99 23.57
N PHE A 152 -21.87 17.13 22.59
CA PHE A 152 -21.83 15.69 22.80
C PHE A 152 -20.41 15.17 23.04
N VAL A 153 -19.41 15.78 22.39
CA VAL A 153 -18.00 15.48 22.64
C VAL A 153 -17.58 15.88 24.06
N GLU A 154 -17.98 17.05 24.56
CA GLU A 154 -17.74 17.49 25.94
C GLU A 154 -18.40 16.52 26.94
N TYR A 155 -19.64 16.12 26.69
CA TYR A 155 -20.35 15.11 27.48
C TYR A 155 -19.61 13.76 27.53
N VAL A 156 -19.26 13.19 26.38
CA VAL A 156 -18.50 11.92 26.29
C VAL A 156 -17.14 12.04 27.00
N THR A 157 -16.49 13.20 26.93
CA THR A 157 -15.16 13.43 27.49
C THR A 157 -15.21 13.54 29.01
N PHE A 158 -16.03 14.45 29.53
CA PHE A 158 -15.99 14.92 30.91
C PHE A 158 -17.12 14.40 31.82
N SER A 159 -18.18 13.79 31.27
CA SER A 159 -19.20 13.19 32.12
C SER A 159 -18.64 12.01 32.91
N THR A 160 -19.01 11.99 34.20
CA THR A 160 -18.78 10.92 35.19
C THR A 160 -20.06 10.14 35.51
N ASP A 161 -21.12 10.31 34.71
CA ASP A 161 -22.35 9.55 34.87
C ASP A 161 -22.15 8.03 34.65
N ASP A 162 -23.18 7.27 35.06
CA ASP A 162 -23.16 5.81 35.04
C ASP A 162 -23.01 5.23 33.63
N LEU A 163 -23.65 5.84 32.62
CA LEU A 163 -23.60 5.43 31.22
C LEU A 163 -22.18 5.61 30.67
N VAL A 164 -21.66 6.83 30.71
CA VAL A 164 -20.35 7.18 30.14
C VAL A 164 -19.23 6.43 30.85
N THR A 165 -19.32 6.25 32.18
CA THR A 165 -18.33 5.50 32.96
C THR A 165 -18.36 4.00 32.63
N LYS A 166 -19.53 3.36 32.62
CA LYS A 166 -19.64 1.92 32.27
C LYS A 166 -19.33 1.65 30.81
N MET A 167 -19.71 2.52 29.89
CA MET A 167 -19.41 2.36 28.46
C MET A 167 -17.91 2.50 28.20
N LYS A 168 -17.20 3.46 28.82
CA LYS A 168 -15.73 3.54 28.73
C LYS A 168 -15.10 2.20 29.16
N GLN A 169 -15.50 1.64 30.30
CA GLN A 169 -14.98 0.35 30.78
C GLN A 169 -15.35 -0.84 29.86
N PHE A 170 -16.58 -0.92 29.35
CA PHE A 170 -17.01 -2.00 28.45
C PHE A 170 -16.25 -1.98 27.12
N TYR A 171 -16.05 -0.78 26.57
CA TYR A 171 -15.40 -0.59 25.27
C TYR A 171 -13.87 -0.71 25.28
N SER A 172 -13.22 -0.56 26.45
CA SER A 172 -11.80 -0.94 26.64
C SER A 172 -11.49 -2.42 26.37
N TYR A 173 -12.50 -3.30 26.37
CA TYR A 173 -12.34 -4.75 26.14
C TYR A 173 -13.20 -5.26 24.95
N THR A 174 -13.30 -4.42 23.91
CA THR A 174 -14.20 -4.62 22.76
C THR A 174 -13.44 -4.57 21.43
N LEU A 175 -13.82 -5.43 20.49
CA LEU A 175 -13.37 -5.37 19.10
C LEU A 175 -14.13 -4.30 18.32
N LEU A 176 -13.43 -3.52 17.48
CA LEU A 176 -13.99 -2.41 16.69
C LEU A 176 -14.86 -1.44 17.54
N PRO A 177 -14.35 -0.95 18.68
CA PRO A 177 -15.14 -0.19 19.66
C PRO A 177 -15.75 1.09 19.08
N ALA A 178 -15.04 1.77 18.17
CA ALA A 178 -15.52 3.00 17.52
C ALA A 178 -16.77 2.78 16.64
N GLU A 179 -16.99 1.57 16.09
CA GLU A 179 -18.17 1.28 15.26
C GLU A 179 -19.49 1.25 16.07
N SER A 180 -19.45 1.23 17.43
CA SER A 180 -20.67 1.17 18.27
C SER A 180 -20.66 2.01 19.55
N PHE A 181 -19.51 2.36 20.15
CA PHE A 181 -19.47 3.19 21.37
C PHE A 181 -20.23 4.51 21.23
N PHE A 182 -19.97 5.27 20.16
CA PHE A 182 -20.57 6.60 19.99
C PHE A 182 -22.07 6.55 19.71
N HIS A 183 -22.54 5.48 19.05
CA HIS A 183 -23.95 5.21 18.80
C HIS A 183 -24.66 4.86 20.12
N THR A 184 -24.16 3.83 20.81
CA THR A 184 -24.64 3.37 22.11
C THR A 184 -24.66 4.49 23.17
N VAL A 185 -23.62 5.33 23.26
CA VAL A 185 -23.61 6.46 24.20
C VAL A 185 -24.57 7.57 23.76
N LEU A 186 -24.65 7.90 22.45
CA LEU A 186 -25.54 8.97 21.98
C LEU A 186 -27.02 8.65 22.23
N GLU A 187 -27.47 7.46 21.85
CA GLU A 187 -28.87 7.02 21.96
C GLU A 187 -29.39 6.95 23.40
N ASN A 188 -28.53 6.63 24.37
CA ASN A 188 -28.90 6.52 25.79
C ASN A 188 -28.58 7.79 26.61
N SER A 189 -28.00 8.82 25.98
CA SER A 189 -27.62 10.08 26.65
C SER A 189 -28.71 11.16 26.59
N PRO A 190 -28.59 12.25 27.37
CA PRO A 190 -29.38 13.48 27.19
C PRO A 190 -29.21 14.19 25.83
N HIS A 191 -28.47 13.60 24.88
CA HIS A 191 -28.27 14.10 23.52
C HIS A 191 -28.94 13.23 22.43
N CYS A 192 -29.73 12.22 22.78
CA CYS A 192 -30.37 11.29 21.84
C CYS A 192 -31.10 11.99 20.67
N ASP A 193 -31.93 13.00 20.96
CA ASP A 193 -32.67 13.81 19.96
C ASP A 193 -31.78 14.59 18.97
N THR A 194 -30.46 14.63 19.17
CA THR A 194 -29.53 15.28 18.23
C THR A 194 -29.03 14.36 17.12
N MET A 195 -29.34 13.05 17.18
CA MET A 195 -28.82 12.06 16.24
C MET A 195 -29.46 12.14 14.86
N VAL A 196 -28.64 11.97 13.82
CA VAL A 196 -29.08 11.86 12.42
C VAL A 196 -28.43 10.64 11.77
N ASP A 197 -29.25 9.71 11.29
CA ASP A 197 -28.83 8.46 10.62
C ASP A 197 -28.33 8.70 9.18
N ASN A 198 -27.26 9.48 9.07
CA ASN A 198 -26.44 9.58 7.87
C ASN A 198 -25.06 10.18 8.22
N ASN A 199 -24.00 9.38 8.23
CA ASN A 199 -22.64 9.85 8.53
C ASN A 199 -21.99 10.75 7.44
N LEU A 200 -22.76 11.12 6.41
CA LEU A 200 -22.36 11.94 5.29
C LEU A 200 -21.23 11.34 4.43
N ARG A 201 -21.00 10.02 4.51
CA ARG A 201 -19.98 9.29 3.74
C ARG A 201 -20.55 8.46 2.59
N ILE A 202 -19.71 8.19 1.58
CA ILE A 202 -19.87 7.08 0.63
C ILE A 202 -18.73 6.08 0.87
N THR A 203 -19.05 4.91 1.44
CA THR A 203 -18.08 3.84 1.70
C THR A 203 -18.23 2.72 0.66
N ASN A 204 -17.17 2.38 -0.05
CA ASN A 204 -17.20 1.47 -1.19
C ASN A 204 -17.25 -0.02 -0.80
N TRP A 205 -18.37 -0.46 -0.22
CA TRP A 205 -18.55 -1.84 0.23
C TRP A 205 -18.90 -2.82 -0.90
N ASN A 206 -17.91 -3.54 -1.43
CA ASN A 206 -18.13 -4.75 -2.24
C ASN A 206 -17.77 -6.02 -1.44
N ARG A 207 -18.76 -6.59 -0.74
CA ARG A 207 -18.56 -7.76 0.14
C ARG A 207 -18.05 -9.02 -0.57
N LYS A 208 -18.18 -9.14 -1.91
CA LYS A 208 -17.61 -10.28 -2.67
C LYS A 208 -16.08 -10.24 -2.70
N LEU A 209 -15.47 -9.06 -2.55
CA LEU A 209 -14.03 -8.84 -2.57
C LEU A 209 -13.48 -8.46 -1.19
N GLY A 210 -14.10 -7.49 -0.50
CA GLY A 210 -13.59 -6.93 0.76
C GLY A 210 -13.71 -7.80 2.02
N CYS A 211 -14.49 -8.89 1.98
CA CYS A 211 -14.68 -9.81 3.10
C CYS A 211 -13.95 -11.14 2.83
N LYS A 212 -12.69 -11.26 3.27
CA LYS A 212 -11.85 -12.47 3.10
C LYS A 212 -11.25 -13.01 4.40
N CYS A 213 -11.65 -12.47 5.56
CA CYS A 213 -11.01 -12.75 6.86
C CYS A 213 -9.49 -12.45 6.86
N GLN A 214 -9.06 -11.48 6.04
CA GLN A 214 -7.66 -11.15 5.78
C GLN A 214 -6.87 -10.68 7.02
N TYR A 215 -7.55 -10.28 8.09
CA TYR A 215 -6.96 -9.78 9.33
C TYR A 215 -6.79 -10.86 10.42
N LYS A 216 -7.04 -12.15 10.14
CA LYS A 216 -6.98 -13.25 11.11
C LYS A 216 -5.63 -13.41 11.84
N HIS A 217 -4.55 -12.84 11.30
CA HIS A 217 -3.22 -12.84 11.94
C HIS A 217 -3.02 -11.66 12.93
N ILE A 218 -3.96 -10.71 12.99
CA ILE A 218 -3.95 -9.52 13.86
C ILE A 218 -5.09 -9.58 14.89
N VAL A 219 -6.22 -10.21 14.55
CA VAL A 219 -7.41 -10.29 15.41
C VAL A 219 -8.05 -11.66 15.35
N ASP A 220 -8.58 -12.15 16.48
CA ASP A 220 -9.32 -13.42 16.61
C ASP A 220 -10.74 -13.39 15.96
N TRP A 221 -10.90 -12.70 14.83
CA TRP A 221 -12.19 -12.45 14.19
C TRP A 221 -12.08 -12.23 12.67
N CYS A 222 -13.18 -12.40 11.95
CA CYS A 222 -13.22 -12.17 10.50
C CYS A 222 -13.83 -10.81 10.15
N GLY A 223 -12.96 -9.81 9.97
CA GLY A 223 -13.35 -8.48 9.46
C GLY A 223 -13.58 -8.42 7.94
N CYS A 224 -14.14 -7.29 7.50
CA CYS A 224 -14.21 -6.88 6.10
C CYS A 224 -13.55 -5.49 5.93
N SER A 225 -13.17 -5.11 4.71
CA SER A 225 -12.65 -3.76 4.41
C SER A 225 -13.26 -3.21 3.10
N PRO A 226 -13.51 -1.90 2.97
CA PRO A 226 -13.99 -1.31 1.73
C PRO A 226 -12.99 -1.46 0.58
N ASN A 227 -13.52 -1.60 -0.64
CA ASN A 227 -12.72 -1.55 -1.85
C ASN A 227 -12.26 -0.13 -2.16
N ASP A 228 -11.24 -0.02 -2.98
CA ASP A 228 -10.76 1.26 -3.49
C ASP A 228 -11.58 1.66 -4.74
N PHE A 229 -11.87 2.95 -4.91
CA PHE A 229 -12.62 3.45 -6.07
C PHE A 229 -11.82 3.34 -7.37
N LYS A 230 -12.54 3.33 -8.49
CA LYS A 230 -11.99 3.25 -9.87
C LYS A 230 -12.72 4.25 -10.79
N PRO A 231 -12.23 4.55 -12.02
CA PRO A 231 -12.81 5.59 -12.90
C PRO A 231 -14.32 5.43 -13.14
N GLN A 232 -14.81 4.19 -13.29
CA GLN A 232 -16.24 3.90 -13.47
C GLN A 232 -17.12 4.31 -12.28
N ASP A 233 -16.56 4.51 -11.09
CA ASP A 233 -17.31 4.90 -9.89
C ASP A 233 -17.64 6.39 -9.80
N PHE A 234 -17.02 7.25 -10.63
CA PHE A 234 -17.09 8.72 -10.51
C PHE A 234 -18.54 9.25 -10.39
N HIS A 235 -19.46 8.70 -11.17
CA HIS A 235 -20.88 9.05 -11.16
C HIS A 235 -21.55 8.92 -9.77
N ARG A 236 -21.04 8.04 -8.89
CA ARG A 236 -21.55 7.81 -7.54
C ARG A 236 -21.31 8.99 -6.62
N PHE A 237 -20.30 9.81 -6.88
CA PHE A 237 -20.00 11.02 -6.09
C PHE A 237 -21.01 12.15 -6.37
N GLN A 238 -21.63 12.15 -7.55
CA GLN A 238 -22.58 13.17 -7.99
C GLN A 238 -24.01 12.93 -7.48
N GLN A 239 -24.28 11.79 -6.82
CA GLN A 239 -25.61 11.42 -6.31
C GLN A 239 -26.22 12.48 -5.38
N THR A 240 -27.54 12.68 -5.48
CA THR A 240 -28.30 13.67 -4.70
C THR A 240 -29.36 13.07 -3.77
N ALA A 241 -29.48 11.73 -3.71
CA ALA A 241 -30.49 11.02 -2.92
C ALA A 241 -30.32 11.19 -1.40
N ARG A 242 -29.08 11.39 -0.92
CA ARG A 242 -28.78 11.81 0.46
C ARG A 242 -27.56 12.73 0.49
N PRO A 243 -27.43 13.67 1.46
CA PRO A 243 -26.24 14.50 1.56
C PRO A 243 -25.00 13.66 1.91
N THR A 244 -23.92 13.83 1.14
CA THR A 244 -22.62 13.16 1.36
C THR A 244 -21.49 14.08 0.91
N PHE A 245 -20.43 14.20 1.72
CA PHE A 245 -19.33 15.15 1.49
C PHE A 245 -17.94 14.50 1.43
N PHE A 246 -17.81 13.25 1.87
CA PHE A 246 -16.58 12.46 1.79
C PHE A 246 -16.85 11.06 1.25
N ALA A 247 -15.87 10.44 0.62
CA ALA A 247 -15.93 9.04 0.18
C ALA A 247 -14.65 8.27 0.56
N ARG A 248 -14.74 6.94 0.72
CA ARG A 248 -13.58 6.03 0.90
C ARG A 248 -13.80 4.65 0.26
N LYS A 249 -12.77 3.93 -0.18
CA LYS A 249 -11.33 4.26 -0.09
C LYS A 249 -10.72 4.67 -1.43
N PHE A 250 -9.56 5.31 -1.37
CA PHE A 250 -8.70 5.64 -2.50
C PHE A 250 -7.25 5.28 -2.14
N GLU A 251 -6.53 4.64 -3.05
CA GLU A 251 -5.10 4.30 -2.92
C GLU A 251 -4.41 4.59 -4.27
N ALA A 252 -3.41 5.47 -4.30
CA ALA A 252 -2.83 5.94 -5.57
C ALA A 252 -2.08 4.84 -6.34
N VAL A 253 -1.43 3.90 -5.63
CA VAL A 253 -0.85 2.67 -6.22
C VAL A 253 -1.88 1.67 -6.77
N VAL A 254 -3.18 1.91 -6.52
CA VAL A 254 -4.29 1.03 -6.90
C VAL A 254 -5.17 1.66 -7.99
N ASN A 255 -5.36 2.98 -7.98
CA ASN A 255 -5.83 3.83 -9.08
C ASN A 255 -5.68 5.32 -8.69
N GLN A 256 -4.79 6.06 -9.36
CA GLN A 256 -4.71 7.52 -9.21
C GLN A 256 -5.65 8.26 -10.18
N GLU A 257 -6.08 7.65 -11.30
CA GLU A 257 -6.95 8.34 -12.26
C GLU A 257 -8.24 8.89 -11.62
N ILE A 258 -8.95 8.09 -10.82
CA ILE A 258 -10.17 8.53 -10.12
C ILE A 258 -9.91 9.65 -9.09
N ILE A 259 -8.69 9.73 -8.54
CA ILE A 259 -8.27 10.78 -7.61
C ILE A 259 -8.11 12.10 -8.36
N GLY A 260 -7.39 12.08 -9.49
CA GLY A 260 -7.22 13.24 -10.36
C GLY A 260 -8.56 13.75 -10.92
N GLN A 261 -9.40 12.85 -11.43
CA GLN A 261 -10.76 13.19 -11.88
C GLN A 261 -11.57 13.92 -10.79
N LEU A 262 -11.45 13.46 -9.53
CA LEU A 262 -12.18 14.03 -8.40
C LEU A 262 -11.64 15.40 -7.95
N ASP A 263 -10.32 15.57 -7.86
CA ASP A 263 -9.72 16.86 -7.51
C ASP A 263 -10.01 17.94 -8.56
N TYR A 264 -9.85 17.62 -9.85
CA TYR A 264 -10.07 18.58 -10.94
C TYR A 264 -11.56 18.96 -11.07
N TYR A 265 -12.47 18.05 -10.76
CA TYR A 265 -13.92 18.34 -10.69
C TYR A 265 -14.29 19.28 -9.55
N LEU A 266 -13.56 19.25 -8.43
CA LEU A 266 -13.84 20.06 -7.24
C LEU A 266 -13.14 21.43 -7.24
N TYR A 267 -11.93 21.50 -7.80
CA TYR A 267 -11.05 22.67 -7.69
C TYR A 267 -10.45 23.13 -9.03
N GLY A 268 -11.02 22.67 -10.16
CA GLY A 268 -10.58 23.00 -11.51
C GLY A 268 -9.28 22.29 -11.93
N ASN A 269 -8.97 22.34 -13.22
CA ASN A 269 -7.70 21.79 -13.73
C ASN A 269 -6.50 22.60 -13.21
N TYR A 270 -5.36 21.93 -13.07
CA TYR A 270 -4.05 22.59 -12.98
C TYR A 270 -3.70 23.33 -14.29
N PRO A 271 -2.80 24.32 -14.26
CA PRO A 271 -2.33 25.01 -15.45
C PRO A 271 -1.79 24.07 -16.55
N ALA A 272 -1.92 24.51 -17.81
CA ALA A 272 -1.34 23.79 -18.94
C ALA A 272 0.18 23.72 -18.79
N GLY A 273 0.74 22.51 -18.90
CA GLY A 273 2.19 22.26 -18.75
C GLY A 273 2.67 21.92 -17.34
N THR A 274 1.79 21.88 -16.31
CA THR A 274 2.18 21.41 -14.98
C THR A 274 2.68 19.94 -15.02
N PRO A 275 3.89 19.64 -14.50
CA PRO A 275 4.44 18.29 -14.46
C PRO A 275 3.80 17.43 -13.37
N GLY A 276 4.21 16.16 -13.24
CA GLY A 276 3.84 15.28 -12.13
C GLY A 276 2.38 14.77 -12.11
N LEU A 277 1.44 15.44 -12.77
CA LEU A 277 -0.02 15.20 -12.67
C LEU A 277 -0.49 13.76 -12.93
N ARG A 278 0.24 12.99 -13.75
CA ARG A 278 -0.06 11.57 -14.05
C ARG A 278 0.93 10.58 -13.44
N SER A 279 1.96 11.08 -12.77
CA SER A 279 2.97 10.31 -12.06
C SER A 279 2.54 10.10 -10.60
N TYR A 280 3.06 9.06 -9.96
CA TYR A 280 2.99 8.90 -8.51
C TYR A 280 4.28 8.25 -8.00
N TRP A 281 4.73 8.73 -6.83
CA TRP A 281 5.94 8.27 -6.16
C TRP A 281 5.59 7.90 -4.72
N GLU A 282 5.97 6.69 -4.29
CA GLU A 282 5.72 6.19 -2.94
C GLU A 282 7.04 5.69 -2.35
N ASN A 283 7.49 6.26 -1.23
CA ASN A 283 8.70 5.81 -0.55
C ASN A 283 8.41 4.49 0.17
N VAL A 284 9.28 3.50 -0.05
CA VAL A 284 9.19 2.15 0.55
C VAL A 284 10.42 1.79 1.38
N TYR A 285 11.35 2.74 1.55
CA TYR A 285 12.52 2.67 2.43
C TYR A 285 13.24 4.04 2.40
N ASP A 286 13.57 4.57 3.58
CA ASP A 286 14.41 5.75 3.74
C ASP A 286 15.55 5.47 4.75
N GLU A 287 16.70 6.09 4.55
CA GLU A 287 17.91 5.84 5.36
C GLU A 287 17.72 5.94 6.90
N PRO A 288 16.91 6.86 7.46
CA PRO A 288 16.71 6.96 8.91
C PRO A 288 16.10 5.73 9.58
N ASP A 289 15.35 4.89 8.86
CA ASP A 289 14.81 3.62 9.37
C ASP A 289 15.89 2.52 9.46
N GLY A 290 17.02 2.73 8.77
CA GLY A 290 18.19 1.84 8.75
C GLY A 290 17.97 0.51 8.02
N VAL A 291 19.05 -0.11 7.56
CA VAL A 291 19.00 -1.36 6.76
C VAL A 291 18.39 -2.57 7.50
N HIS A 292 18.19 -2.49 8.81
CA HIS A 292 17.49 -3.52 9.59
C HIS A 292 15.97 -3.54 9.34
N SER A 293 15.38 -2.44 8.87
CA SER A 293 13.96 -2.39 8.44
C SER A 293 13.70 -3.20 7.16
N LEU A 294 14.68 -3.23 6.24
CA LEU A 294 14.64 -4.05 5.02
C LEU A 294 14.76 -5.55 5.33
N SER A 295 14.37 -6.38 4.36
CA SER A 295 14.76 -7.80 4.30
C SER A 295 16.10 -7.98 3.59
N ASP A 296 16.78 -9.12 3.79
CA ASP A 296 18.00 -9.45 3.03
C ASP A 296 17.73 -9.55 1.51
N VAL A 297 16.50 -9.91 1.13
CA VAL A 297 16.02 -9.93 -0.28
C VAL A 297 16.00 -8.52 -0.87
N ALA A 298 15.32 -7.58 -0.19
CA ALA A 298 15.21 -6.20 -0.64
C ALA A 298 16.58 -5.50 -0.67
N LEU A 299 17.39 -5.66 0.39
CA LEU A 299 18.74 -5.11 0.46
C LEU A 299 19.63 -5.65 -0.68
N THR A 300 19.63 -6.95 -0.93
CA THR A 300 20.36 -7.58 -2.04
C THR A 300 19.98 -6.97 -3.39
N LEU A 301 18.67 -6.85 -3.67
CA LEU A 301 18.16 -6.41 -4.97
C LEU A 301 18.33 -4.90 -5.18
N TYR A 302 18.11 -4.06 -4.16
CA TYR A 302 18.34 -2.61 -4.24
C TYR A 302 19.83 -2.28 -4.47
N HIS A 303 20.76 -3.02 -3.86
CA HIS A 303 22.20 -2.93 -4.19
C HIS A 303 22.48 -3.30 -5.66
N SER A 304 21.86 -4.36 -6.18
CA SER A 304 22.01 -4.77 -7.59
C SER A 304 21.44 -3.73 -8.57
N PHE A 305 20.32 -3.10 -8.22
CA PHE A 305 19.72 -2.01 -9.00
C PHE A 305 20.62 -0.77 -9.04
N ALA A 306 21.22 -0.37 -7.92
CA ALA A 306 22.22 0.70 -7.90
C ALA A 306 23.42 0.40 -8.82
N ARG A 307 24.02 -0.80 -8.70
CA ARG A 307 25.10 -1.24 -9.60
C ARG A 307 24.69 -1.33 -11.07
N LEU A 308 23.42 -1.62 -11.37
CA LEU A 308 22.88 -1.61 -12.73
C LEU A 308 22.82 -0.17 -13.31
N GLY A 309 22.54 0.82 -12.47
CA GLY A 309 22.64 2.25 -12.80
C GLY A 309 24.07 2.71 -13.05
N LEU A 310 25.02 2.34 -12.19
CA LEU A 310 26.44 2.69 -12.39
C LEU A 310 27.00 2.12 -13.71
N ARG A 311 26.65 0.86 -14.03
CA ARG A 311 26.98 0.25 -15.34
C ARG A 311 26.26 0.88 -16.53
N ARG A 312 25.17 1.62 -16.32
CA ARG A 312 24.53 2.42 -17.37
C ARG A 312 25.33 3.70 -17.61
N ALA A 313 25.72 4.42 -16.55
CA ALA A 313 26.51 5.64 -16.67
C ALA A 313 27.86 5.38 -17.38
N GLU A 314 28.56 4.30 -17.03
CA GLU A 314 29.80 3.90 -17.71
C GLU A 314 29.59 3.61 -19.21
N ARG A 315 28.38 3.20 -19.63
CA ARG A 315 28.06 2.83 -21.02
C ARG A 315 27.38 3.95 -21.84
N SER A 316 26.90 5.02 -21.21
CA SER A 316 26.29 6.15 -21.94
C SER A 316 27.35 7.10 -22.52
N LEU A 317 28.56 7.09 -21.97
CA LEU A 317 29.69 7.89 -22.43
C LEU A 317 30.39 7.25 -23.65
N HIS A 318 30.15 7.81 -24.84
CA HIS A 318 30.68 7.31 -26.11
C HIS A 318 32.04 7.97 -26.45
N SER A 319 33.04 7.80 -25.58
CA SER A 319 34.38 8.40 -25.75
C SER A 319 35.46 7.41 -25.33
N GLU A 320 36.36 7.03 -26.25
CA GLU A 320 37.46 6.12 -25.94
C GLU A 320 38.51 6.81 -25.06
N GLY A 321 38.79 6.22 -23.89
CA GLY A 321 39.75 6.75 -22.92
C GLY A 321 39.17 7.73 -21.88
N ASP A 322 37.96 8.27 -22.08
CA ASP A 322 37.29 9.02 -21.02
C ASP A 322 36.66 8.05 -19.99
N HIS A 323 36.84 8.39 -18.72
CA HIS A 323 36.41 7.62 -17.56
C HIS A 323 35.56 8.46 -16.59
N SER A 324 35.15 9.67 -16.99
CA SER A 324 34.33 10.62 -16.24
C SER A 324 32.98 10.10 -15.74
N CYS A 325 32.47 9.00 -16.32
CA CYS A 325 31.26 8.31 -15.90
C CYS A 325 31.49 6.92 -15.27
N ARG A 326 32.71 6.63 -14.80
CA ARG A 326 33.04 5.39 -14.08
C ARG A 326 32.93 5.59 -12.58
N TYR A 327 32.25 4.67 -11.90
CA TYR A 327 31.85 4.83 -10.50
C TYR A 327 32.14 3.59 -9.65
N TYR A 328 32.45 3.81 -8.37
CA TYR A 328 32.50 2.77 -7.35
C TYR A 328 31.38 2.99 -6.30
N PRO A 329 30.51 2.01 -6.02
CA PRO A 329 29.37 2.18 -5.10
C PRO A 329 29.84 2.33 -3.65
N MET A 330 29.17 3.20 -2.88
CA MET A 330 29.53 3.53 -1.50
C MET A 330 28.34 3.34 -0.56
N GLY A 331 28.55 2.64 0.55
CA GLY A 331 27.54 2.43 1.60
C GLY A 331 26.37 1.55 1.16
N HIS A 332 25.16 1.97 1.51
CA HIS A 332 23.90 1.32 1.16
C HIS A 332 23.00 2.30 0.39
N PRO A 333 21.90 1.86 -0.25
CA PRO A 333 20.85 2.75 -0.71
C PRO A 333 20.38 3.69 0.41
N ALA A 334 20.11 4.94 0.07
CA ALA A 334 19.69 6.00 1.00
C ALA A 334 18.20 6.35 0.89
N SER A 335 17.52 5.93 -0.18
CA SER A 335 16.05 5.78 -0.24
C SER A 335 15.63 4.96 -1.46
N VAL A 336 14.44 4.37 -1.40
CA VAL A 336 13.82 3.68 -2.54
C VAL A 336 12.37 4.11 -2.70
N HIS A 337 12.00 4.50 -3.93
CA HIS A 337 10.63 4.84 -4.32
C HIS A 337 10.07 3.81 -5.31
N LEU A 338 8.79 3.45 -5.15
CA LEU A 338 7.97 2.94 -6.24
C LEU A 338 7.64 4.11 -7.17
N TYR A 339 7.81 3.93 -8.48
CA TYR A 339 7.39 4.91 -9.48
C TYR A 339 6.23 4.36 -10.32
N PHE A 340 5.15 5.13 -10.41
CA PHE A 340 3.99 4.85 -11.27
C PHE A 340 3.78 6.00 -12.26
N LEU A 341 3.33 5.66 -13.47
CA LEU A 341 2.92 6.63 -14.49
C LEU A 341 1.64 6.13 -15.15
N ALA A 342 0.57 6.94 -15.06
CA ALA A 342 -0.77 6.63 -15.58
C ALA A 342 -1.28 5.24 -15.16
N ASP A 343 -1.30 5.00 -13.85
CA ASP A 343 -1.75 3.76 -13.18
C ASP A 343 -1.01 2.49 -13.66
N ARG A 344 0.25 2.65 -14.08
CA ARG A 344 1.17 1.55 -14.42
C ARG A 344 2.45 1.69 -13.63
N PHE A 345 2.85 0.63 -12.95
CA PHE A 345 4.15 0.52 -12.30
C PHE A 345 5.27 0.64 -13.34
N GLN A 346 6.23 1.53 -13.07
CA GLN A 346 7.41 1.77 -13.90
C GLN A 346 8.68 1.14 -13.30
N GLY A 347 8.58 0.52 -12.12
CA GLY A 347 9.71 -0.03 -11.37
C GLY A 347 10.13 0.86 -10.20
N PHE A 348 11.41 0.77 -9.83
CA PHE A 348 11.97 1.43 -8.65
C PHE A 348 12.87 2.60 -9.03
N LEU A 349 12.87 3.62 -8.19
CA LEU A 349 13.92 4.64 -8.12
C LEU A 349 14.78 4.34 -6.89
N VAL A 350 16.09 4.21 -7.07
CA VAL A 350 17.03 3.94 -5.98
C VAL A 350 18.00 5.12 -5.86
N LYS A 351 17.95 5.83 -4.73
CA LYS A 351 18.90 6.88 -4.35
C LYS A 351 20.11 6.22 -3.68
N HIS A 352 21.31 6.48 -4.18
CA HIS A 352 22.55 5.87 -3.66
C HIS A 352 23.76 6.81 -3.83
N HIS A 353 24.86 6.47 -3.16
CA HIS A 353 26.12 7.21 -3.22
C HIS A 353 27.17 6.40 -3.97
N ALA A 354 27.98 7.08 -4.78
CA ALA A 354 29.07 6.44 -5.51
C ALA A 354 30.24 7.41 -5.72
N THR A 355 31.47 6.92 -5.61
CA THR A 355 32.67 7.70 -5.90
C THR A 355 32.91 7.70 -7.41
N ASN A 356 32.89 8.88 -8.03
CA ASN A 356 33.33 9.09 -9.41
C ASN A 356 34.85 8.88 -9.48
N LEU A 357 35.29 7.93 -10.30
CA LEU A 357 36.67 7.45 -10.34
C LEU A 357 37.62 8.35 -11.13
N ALA A 358 37.12 9.26 -11.97
CA ALA A 358 37.96 10.20 -12.70
C ALA A 358 38.39 11.40 -11.84
N VAL A 359 37.52 11.84 -10.91
CA VAL A 359 37.75 13.01 -10.06
C VAL A 359 37.92 12.69 -8.57
N SER A 360 37.79 11.42 -8.19
CA SER A 360 37.86 10.92 -6.80
C SER A 360 36.91 11.65 -5.83
N LYS A 361 35.69 11.97 -6.29
CA LYS A 361 34.65 12.64 -5.49
C LYS A 361 33.44 11.75 -5.28
N LEU A 362 32.84 11.83 -4.11
CA LEU A 362 31.55 11.22 -3.81
C LEU A 362 30.43 12.01 -4.50
N GLU A 363 29.61 11.33 -5.29
CA GLU A 363 28.41 11.86 -5.91
C GLU A 363 27.18 11.11 -5.37
N THR A 364 26.03 11.80 -5.29
CA THR A 364 24.74 11.20 -4.95
C THR A 364 23.89 11.12 -6.21
N LEU A 365 23.43 9.91 -6.51
CA LEU A 365 22.73 9.58 -7.75
C LEU A 365 21.36 8.98 -7.44
N GLU A 366 20.41 9.11 -8.36
CA GLU A 366 19.20 8.29 -8.39
C GLU A 366 19.17 7.47 -9.68
N THR A 367 18.79 6.19 -9.57
CA THR A 367 18.69 5.25 -10.70
C THR A 367 17.27 4.73 -10.83
N TRP A 368 16.68 4.89 -12.01
CA TRP A 368 15.42 4.26 -12.37
C TRP A 368 15.67 2.89 -12.99
N VAL A 369 15.17 1.82 -12.36
CA VAL A 369 15.12 0.46 -12.92
C VAL A 369 13.69 0.03 -13.22
N MET A 370 13.46 -0.57 -14.38
CA MET A 370 12.16 -1.11 -14.81
C MET A 370 12.24 -2.62 -15.06
N PRO A 371 11.25 -3.43 -14.66
CA PRO A 371 11.21 -4.84 -14.98
C PRO A 371 10.91 -5.05 -16.47
N LYS A 372 11.57 -6.02 -17.10
CA LYS A 372 11.31 -6.35 -18.51
C LYS A 372 9.99 -7.12 -18.65
N LYS A 373 9.34 -6.96 -19.80
CA LYS A 373 8.10 -7.71 -20.12
C LYS A 373 8.42 -9.19 -20.37
N VAL A 374 7.99 -10.03 -19.45
CA VAL A 374 8.27 -11.48 -19.42
C VAL A 374 7.07 -12.37 -19.77
N PHE A 375 5.84 -11.89 -19.59
CA PHE A 375 4.64 -12.59 -20.04
C PHE A 375 4.57 -12.64 -21.57
N LYS A 376 4.34 -13.83 -22.12
CA LYS A 376 4.21 -14.10 -23.57
C LYS A 376 3.07 -15.07 -23.83
N ILE A 377 2.19 -14.73 -24.76
CA ILE A 377 1.25 -15.68 -25.36
C ILE A 377 2.02 -16.54 -26.38
N ALA A 378 1.65 -17.80 -26.54
CA ALA A 378 2.30 -18.73 -27.47
C ALA A 378 2.08 -18.32 -28.95
N SER A 379 2.98 -18.79 -29.82
CA SER A 379 2.87 -18.66 -31.28
C SER A 379 3.09 -20.04 -31.93
N PRO A 380 2.19 -20.54 -32.78
CA PRO A 380 0.90 -19.94 -33.12
C PRO A 380 -0.01 -19.78 -31.88
N PRO A 381 -0.90 -18.78 -31.86
CA PRO A 381 -1.89 -18.67 -30.78
C PRO A 381 -2.76 -19.92 -30.73
N SER A 382 -3.02 -20.43 -29.53
CA SER A 382 -4.06 -21.44 -29.33
C SER A 382 -5.44 -20.84 -29.64
N ASP A 383 -6.38 -21.65 -30.12
CA ASP A 383 -7.81 -21.29 -30.23
C ASP A 383 -8.40 -20.78 -28.90
N PHE A 384 -7.72 -21.08 -27.79
CA PHE A 384 -8.08 -20.68 -26.45
C PHE A 384 -7.72 -19.20 -26.13
N GLY A 385 -8.63 -18.29 -26.43
CA GLY A 385 -8.47 -16.84 -26.24
C GLY A 385 -8.85 -16.24 -24.87
N ARG A 386 -9.16 -17.00 -23.81
CA ARG A 386 -9.61 -16.41 -22.53
C ARG A 386 -8.48 -15.80 -21.68
N LEU A 387 -7.23 -16.26 -21.79
CA LEU A 387 -6.13 -15.77 -20.95
C LEU A 387 -5.71 -14.35 -21.36
N GLN A 388 -5.75 -13.41 -20.42
CA GLN A 388 -5.32 -12.02 -20.66
C GLN A 388 -3.90 -11.74 -20.16
N PHE A 389 -3.52 -12.32 -19.01
CA PHE A 389 -2.25 -12.04 -18.34
C PHE A 389 -1.93 -13.15 -17.32
N SER A 390 -0.65 -13.36 -17.02
CA SER A 390 -0.21 -14.21 -15.91
C SER A 390 1.10 -13.72 -15.30
N GLU A 391 1.18 -13.79 -13.98
CA GLU A 391 2.18 -13.14 -13.14
C GLU A 391 2.49 -14.03 -11.93
N VAL A 392 3.66 -13.84 -11.32
CA VAL A 392 4.09 -14.54 -10.11
C VAL A 392 4.63 -13.52 -9.11
N GLY A 393 4.22 -13.62 -7.85
CA GLY A 393 4.64 -12.72 -6.79
C GLY A 393 4.22 -13.19 -5.39
N THR A 394 4.39 -12.34 -4.39
CA THR A 394 3.91 -12.54 -3.01
C THR A 394 2.87 -11.48 -2.64
N ASP A 395 2.23 -11.64 -1.48
CA ASP A 395 1.38 -10.60 -0.89
C ASP A 395 0.17 -10.24 -1.76
N TRP A 396 -0.54 -11.28 -2.22
CA TRP A 396 -1.74 -11.18 -3.03
C TRP A 396 -2.90 -10.52 -2.26
N ASP A 397 -3.24 -9.29 -2.65
CA ASP A 397 -4.41 -8.58 -2.17
C ASP A 397 -5.67 -9.14 -2.86
N ALA A 398 -6.36 -10.06 -2.19
CA ALA A 398 -7.59 -10.66 -2.70
C ALA A 398 -8.81 -9.69 -2.76
N LYS A 399 -8.67 -8.45 -2.23
CA LYS A 399 -9.69 -7.39 -2.31
C LYS A 399 -9.51 -6.55 -3.58
N GLU A 400 -8.28 -6.13 -3.90
CA GLU A 400 -7.95 -5.31 -5.08
C GLU A 400 -7.39 -6.08 -6.28
N ARG A 401 -7.08 -7.38 -6.11
CA ARG A 401 -6.63 -8.34 -7.13
C ARG A 401 -5.28 -7.98 -7.76
N LEU A 402 -4.30 -7.71 -6.91
CA LEU A 402 -2.92 -7.38 -7.26
C LEU A 402 -1.93 -7.92 -6.21
N PHE A 403 -0.66 -8.04 -6.57
CA PHE A 403 0.42 -8.31 -5.60
C PHE A 403 0.89 -7.00 -4.97
N ARG A 404 1.03 -6.96 -3.64
CA ARG A 404 1.58 -5.80 -2.92
C ARG A 404 3.11 -5.74 -2.96
N ASN A 405 3.78 -6.87 -3.21
CA ASN A 405 5.16 -6.90 -3.69
C ASN A 405 5.20 -6.50 -5.18
N PHE A 406 5.01 -5.20 -5.46
CA PHE A 406 4.90 -4.64 -6.82
C PHE A 406 6.10 -4.97 -7.73
N GLY A 407 7.28 -5.16 -7.13
CA GLY A 407 8.50 -5.52 -7.85
C GLY A 407 8.63 -7.00 -8.21
N GLY A 408 7.82 -7.89 -7.62
CA GLY A 408 8.06 -9.33 -7.68
C GLY A 408 9.44 -9.71 -7.13
N LEU A 409 9.90 -9.01 -6.07
CA LEU A 409 11.22 -9.22 -5.47
C LEU A 409 11.18 -10.48 -4.61
N LEU A 410 11.90 -11.53 -5.01
CA LEU A 410 11.87 -12.85 -4.38
C LEU A 410 13.29 -13.36 -4.13
N GLY A 411 13.52 -13.91 -2.95
CA GLY A 411 14.70 -14.67 -2.56
C GLY A 411 14.41 -16.17 -2.42
N PRO A 412 15.40 -16.97 -1.98
CA PRO A 412 15.32 -18.42 -2.01
C PRO A 412 14.36 -19.04 -0.97
N MET A 413 13.90 -18.25 0.02
CA MET A 413 12.98 -18.70 1.07
C MET A 413 11.54 -18.21 0.89
N ASP A 414 11.23 -17.48 -0.19
CA ASP A 414 9.88 -17.00 -0.46
C ASP A 414 9.00 -18.09 -1.08
N GLU A 415 7.70 -18.06 -0.79
CA GLU A 415 6.70 -19.00 -1.30
C GLU A 415 5.85 -18.34 -2.41
N PRO A 416 6.24 -18.43 -3.70
CA PRO A 416 5.63 -17.67 -4.78
C PRO A 416 4.20 -18.12 -5.10
N VAL A 417 3.33 -17.15 -5.37
CA VAL A 417 1.94 -17.35 -5.79
C VAL A 417 1.84 -17.08 -7.29
N GLY A 418 1.31 -18.02 -8.06
CA GLY A 418 1.04 -17.84 -9.49
C GLY A 418 -0.38 -17.36 -9.73
N MET A 419 -0.55 -16.24 -10.43
CA MET A 419 -1.83 -15.61 -10.76
C MET A 419 -2.11 -15.63 -12.27
N GLN A 420 -3.38 -15.75 -12.65
CA GLN A 420 -3.87 -15.69 -14.02
C GLN A 420 -5.11 -14.80 -14.09
N LYS A 421 -5.18 -13.94 -15.12
CA LYS A 421 -6.32 -13.06 -15.39
C LYS A 421 -7.07 -13.52 -16.64
N TRP A 422 -8.39 -13.53 -16.56
CA TRP A 422 -9.28 -14.14 -17.55
C TRP A 422 -10.30 -13.17 -18.13
N GLY A 423 -10.57 -13.31 -19.43
CA GLY A 423 -11.76 -12.78 -20.08
C GLY A 423 -12.99 -13.66 -19.84
N LYS A 424 -14.17 -13.14 -20.19
CA LYS A 424 -15.43 -13.90 -20.23
C LYS A 424 -15.36 -15.00 -21.30
N GLY A 425 -16.05 -16.12 -21.08
CA GLY A 425 -16.13 -17.23 -22.03
C GLY A 425 -16.73 -18.48 -21.37
N PRO A 426 -16.74 -19.65 -22.04
CA PRO A 426 -17.19 -20.90 -21.44
C PRO A 426 -16.23 -21.40 -20.35
N ASN A 427 -16.70 -22.35 -19.53
CA ASN A 427 -15.85 -23.08 -18.59
C ASN A 427 -14.74 -23.84 -19.35
N VAL A 428 -13.53 -23.89 -18.78
CA VAL A 428 -12.35 -24.53 -19.39
C VAL A 428 -11.43 -25.02 -18.28
N THR A 429 -10.65 -26.07 -18.54
CA THR A 429 -9.56 -26.51 -17.65
C THR A 429 -8.22 -26.22 -18.33
N VAL A 430 -7.25 -25.68 -17.58
CA VAL A 430 -5.88 -25.45 -18.07
C VAL A 430 -4.85 -26.05 -17.11
N THR A 431 -3.74 -26.53 -17.65
CA THR A 431 -2.62 -27.08 -16.89
C THR A 431 -1.59 -25.99 -16.63
N VAL A 432 -1.17 -25.82 -15.38
CA VAL A 432 -0.11 -24.90 -14.98
C VAL A 432 1.14 -25.72 -14.60
N VAL A 433 2.27 -25.39 -15.21
CA VAL A 433 3.56 -26.08 -15.02
C VAL A 433 4.60 -25.09 -14.52
N TRP A 434 5.23 -25.40 -13.39
CA TRP A 434 6.31 -24.60 -12.80
C TRP A 434 7.67 -25.25 -13.11
N VAL A 435 8.58 -24.49 -13.70
CA VAL A 435 9.88 -24.95 -14.19
C VAL A 435 11.00 -24.11 -13.56
N ASP A 436 11.97 -24.80 -12.95
CA ASP A 436 13.12 -24.19 -12.28
C ASP A 436 14.23 -23.75 -13.28
N PRO A 437 15.26 -23.01 -12.81
CA PRO A 437 16.30 -22.43 -13.68
C PRO A 437 17.20 -23.46 -14.40
N ILE A 438 17.09 -24.76 -14.11
CA ILE A 438 17.82 -25.84 -14.78
C ILE A 438 16.87 -26.92 -15.35
N ASN A 439 15.65 -26.51 -15.70
CA ASN A 439 14.59 -27.33 -16.30
C ASN A 439 14.00 -28.44 -15.40
N VAL A 440 14.17 -28.40 -14.08
CA VAL A 440 13.40 -29.29 -13.19
C VAL A 440 11.96 -28.81 -13.12
N ILE A 441 11.01 -29.69 -13.45
CA ILE A 441 9.58 -29.41 -13.27
C ILE A 441 9.26 -29.56 -11.77
N ALA A 442 8.95 -28.44 -11.13
CA ALA A 442 8.78 -28.32 -9.68
C ALA A 442 7.36 -28.65 -9.21
N ALA A 443 6.35 -28.28 -10.01
CA ALA A 443 4.95 -28.58 -9.78
C ALA A 443 4.19 -28.62 -11.12
N THR A 444 3.14 -29.44 -11.19
CA THR A 444 2.16 -29.43 -12.28
C THR A 444 0.77 -29.67 -11.68
N TYR A 445 -0.21 -28.84 -12.07
CA TYR A 445 -1.59 -28.97 -11.61
C TYR A 445 -2.57 -28.36 -12.61
N ASP A 446 -3.78 -28.93 -12.67
CA ASP A 446 -4.89 -28.40 -13.47
C ASP A 446 -5.77 -27.45 -12.65
N ILE A 447 -6.30 -26.40 -13.31
CA ILE A 447 -7.27 -25.47 -12.73
C ILE A 447 -8.50 -25.32 -13.63
N LEU A 448 -9.69 -25.44 -13.02
CA LEU A 448 -10.98 -25.15 -13.66
C LEU A 448 -11.23 -23.64 -13.63
N ILE A 449 -11.38 -23.04 -14.80
CA ILE A 449 -11.69 -21.62 -14.99
C ILE A 449 -13.18 -21.48 -15.33
N GLU A 450 -13.99 -21.11 -14.34
CA GLU A 450 -15.42 -20.85 -14.53
C GLU A 450 -15.67 -19.73 -15.55
N SER A 451 -16.85 -19.72 -16.17
CA SER A 451 -17.27 -18.69 -17.13
C SER A 451 -17.31 -17.28 -16.54
N THR A 452 -17.57 -17.17 -15.23
CA THR A 452 -17.55 -15.94 -14.43
C THR A 452 -16.22 -15.66 -13.73
N ALA A 453 -15.22 -16.53 -13.85
CA ALA A 453 -13.91 -16.28 -13.27
C ALA A 453 -13.17 -15.16 -14.02
N GLU A 454 -12.78 -14.12 -13.30
CA GLU A 454 -11.97 -12.99 -13.79
C GLU A 454 -10.48 -13.13 -13.42
N PHE A 455 -10.21 -13.80 -12.29
CA PHE A 455 -8.86 -14.04 -11.75
C PHE A 455 -8.82 -15.41 -11.05
N THR A 456 -7.74 -16.14 -11.24
CA THR A 456 -7.37 -17.31 -10.43
C THR A 456 -5.95 -17.12 -9.87
N HIS A 457 -5.67 -17.72 -8.72
CA HIS A 457 -4.35 -17.72 -8.11
C HIS A 457 -4.16 -18.99 -7.28
N TYR A 458 -2.93 -19.49 -7.21
CA TYR A 458 -2.56 -20.64 -6.38
C TYR A 458 -1.11 -20.53 -5.91
N LYS A 459 -0.85 -21.01 -4.68
CA LYS A 459 0.49 -21.10 -4.08
C LYS A 459 0.87 -22.59 -4.00
N PRO A 460 1.71 -23.10 -4.92
CA PRO A 460 2.16 -24.49 -4.84
C PRO A 460 3.03 -24.71 -3.58
N PRO A 461 2.89 -25.87 -2.90
CA PRO A 461 3.70 -26.20 -1.73
C PRO A 461 5.09 -26.67 -2.16
N LEU A 462 5.94 -25.73 -2.58
CA LEU A 462 7.30 -26.01 -3.05
C LEU A 462 8.27 -26.10 -1.86
N ASN A 463 9.05 -27.18 -1.79
CA ASN A 463 10.12 -27.33 -0.81
C ASN A 463 11.20 -26.24 -0.98
N LEU A 464 11.58 -25.63 0.15
CA LEU A 464 12.57 -24.56 0.23
C LEU A 464 13.99 -25.11 0.55
N PRO A 465 15.08 -24.40 0.21
CA PRO A 465 15.09 -23.15 -0.55
C PRO A 465 14.85 -23.38 -2.05
N LEU A 466 14.19 -22.43 -2.72
CA LEU A 466 14.07 -22.41 -4.17
C LEU A 466 15.44 -22.16 -4.82
N ARG A 467 15.75 -22.89 -5.90
CA ARG A 467 16.99 -22.68 -6.66
C ARG A 467 17.03 -21.26 -7.25
N PRO A 468 18.08 -20.45 -6.98
CA PRO A 468 18.17 -19.10 -7.54
C PRO A 468 18.38 -19.12 -9.05
N GLY A 469 17.81 -18.12 -9.73
CA GLY A 469 17.81 -17.99 -11.18
C GLY A 469 16.44 -17.56 -11.73
N VAL A 470 16.31 -17.58 -13.05
CA VAL A 470 15.05 -17.23 -13.73
C VAL A 470 14.18 -18.48 -13.88
N TRP A 471 13.10 -18.51 -13.11
CA TRP A 471 12.05 -19.54 -13.18
C TRP A 471 11.07 -19.24 -14.32
N THR A 472 10.36 -20.26 -14.80
CA THR A 472 9.29 -20.12 -15.81
C THR A 472 8.02 -20.82 -15.35
N VAL A 473 6.88 -20.15 -15.46
CA VAL A 473 5.56 -20.76 -15.33
C VAL A 473 4.91 -20.81 -16.71
N LYS A 474 4.50 -22.01 -17.14
CA LYS A 474 3.80 -22.26 -18.41
C LYS A 474 2.33 -22.58 -18.16
N ILE A 475 1.47 -22.14 -19.05
CA ILE A 475 0.03 -22.46 -19.08
C ILE A 475 -0.24 -23.23 -20.38
N LEU A 476 -0.87 -24.39 -20.26
CA LEU A 476 -1.19 -25.31 -21.36
C LEU A 476 -2.70 -25.59 -21.39
N HIS A 477 -3.23 -25.93 -22.57
CA HIS A 477 -4.59 -26.40 -22.78
C HIS A 477 -4.51 -27.69 -23.62
N HIS A 478 -4.89 -28.84 -23.05
CA HIS A 478 -4.69 -30.16 -23.66
C HIS A 478 -3.24 -30.37 -24.17
N TRP A 479 -2.26 -30.05 -23.33
CA TRP A 479 -0.80 -30.02 -23.63
C TRP A 479 -0.32 -29.02 -24.69
N VAL A 480 -1.22 -28.32 -25.41
CA VAL A 480 -0.86 -27.22 -26.32
C VAL A 480 -0.46 -25.99 -25.50
N PRO A 481 0.70 -25.35 -25.76
CA PRO A 481 1.10 -24.12 -25.09
C PRO A 481 0.12 -22.96 -25.34
N VAL A 482 -0.31 -22.29 -24.27
CA VAL A 482 -1.15 -21.08 -24.31
C VAL A 482 -0.30 -19.85 -24.05
N ALA A 483 0.50 -19.87 -22.98
CA ALA A 483 1.36 -18.76 -22.58
C ALA A 483 2.48 -19.21 -21.64
N GLU A 484 3.47 -18.34 -21.44
CA GLU A 484 4.40 -18.42 -20.32
C GLU A 484 4.66 -17.06 -19.67
N THR A 485 5.11 -17.09 -18.41
CA THR A 485 5.66 -15.94 -17.69
C THR A 485 6.91 -16.38 -16.93
N LYS A 486 7.74 -15.44 -16.48
CA LYS A 486 9.01 -15.73 -15.79
C LYS A 486 9.17 -14.86 -14.56
N PHE A 487 9.86 -15.38 -13.55
CA PHE A 487 10.19 -14.64 -12.32
C PHE A 487 11.63 -14.92 -11.89
N LEU A 488 12.19 -14.05 -11.06
CA LEU A 488 13.56 -14.16 -10.57
C LEU A 488 13.54 -14.57 -9.10
N VAL A 489 14.13 -15.72 -8.78
CA VAL A 489 14.57 -16.03 -7.41
C VAL A 489 16.01 -15.55 -7.31
N ALA A 490 16.23 -14.44 -6.58
CA ALA A 490 17.54 -13.83 -6.45
C ALA A 490 18.42 -14.59 -5.45
N PRO A 491 19.69 -14.90 -5.76
CA PRO A 491 20.64 -15.35 -4.75
C PRO A 491 21.01 -14.17 -3.84
N LEU A 492 21.02 -14.36 -2.52
CA LEU A 492 21.21 -13.29 -1.55
C LEU A 492 22.70 -12.98 -1.36
N THR A 493 23.08 -11.70 -1.42
CA THR A 493 24.43 -11.25 -1.05
C THR A 493 24.55 -10.94 0.44
N PHE A 494 23.42 -10.86 1.15
CA PHE A 494 23.34 -10.55 2.57
C PHE A 494 22.65 -11.66 3.37
N SER A 495 23.07 -11.79 4.63
CA SER A 495 22.50 -12.66 5.66
C SER A 495 22.48 -11.84 6.95
N ASN A 496 21.31 -11.57 7.51
CA ASN A 496 21.14 -10.67 8.67
C ASN A 496 21.78 -9.28 8.45
N ARG A 497 21.65 -8.73 7.23
CA ARG A 497 22.22 -7.47 6.72
C ARG A 497 23.75 -7.44 6.64
N GLN A 498 24.45 -8.52 6.97
CA GLN A 498 25.89 -8.67 6.79
C GLN A 498 26.22 -9.45 5.51
N PRO A 499 27.41 -9.28 4.89
CA PRO A 499 27.80 -10.05 3.70
C PRO A 499 27.74 -11.57 3.95
N ILE A 500 27.07 -12.31 3.07
CA ILE A 500 26.81 -13.74 3.26
C ILE A 500 28.10 -14.58 3.25
N LYS A 501 28.20 -15.53 4.20
CA LYS A 501 29.33 -16.47 4.29
C LYS A 501 29.17 -17.60 3.26
N ALA A 502 30.29 -18.22 2.85
CA ALA A 502 30.28 -19.29 1.84
C ALA A 502 29.42 -20.51 2.24
N GLU A 503 29.43 -20.91 3.52
CA GLU A 503 28.60 -22.02 4.02
C GLU A 503 27.09 -21.68 4.00
N GLU A 504 26.75 -20.45 4.39
CA GLU A 504 25.37 -19.94 4.38
C GLU A 504 24.86 -19.83 2.93
N ALA A 505 25.68 -19.31 2.02
CA ALA A 505 25.38 -19.24 0.59
C ALA A 505 25.18 -20.63 -0.03
N LEU A 506 26.08 -21.60 0.27
CA LEU A 506 25.97 -22.97 -0.24
C LEU A 506 24.69 -23.66 0.25
N LYS A 507 24.29 -23.44 1.51
CA LYS A 507 23.03 -23.95 2.07
C LYS A 507 21.81 -23.32 1.41
N LEU A 508 21.86 -22.02 1.12
CA LEU A 508 20.72 -21.24 0.64
C LEU A 508 20.52 -21.33 -0.89
N HIS A 509 21.59 -21.49 -1.68
CA HIS A 509 21.56 -21.32 -3.13
C HIS A 509 21.54 -22.62 -3.95
N ASN A 510 21.64 -23.79 -3.33
CA ASN A 510 21.74 -25.07 -4.05
C ASN A 510 20.36 -25.63 -4.53
N GLY A 511 19.26 -25.05 -4.05
CA GLY A 511 17.91 -25.60 -4.18
C GLY A 511 17.56 -26.62 -3.08
N PRO A 512 16.39 -27.27 -3.14
CA PRO A 512 15.97 -28.20 -2.09
C PRO A 512 16.73 -29.53 -2.19
N LEU A 513 16.68 -30.31 -1.11
CA LEU A 513 17.36 -31.60 -1.04
C LEU A 513 16.93 -32.52 -2.21
N ARG A 514 17.91 -33.11 -2.90
CA ARG A 514 17.73 -33.93 -4.13
C ARG A 514 17.03 -33.21 -5.31
N SER A 515 16.84 -31.89 -5.26
CA SER A 515 15.98 -31.12 -6.19
C SER A 515 14.51 -31.54 -6.19
N ALA A 516 14.02 -32.16 -5.11
CA ALA A 516 12.63 -32.56 -4.98
C ALA A 516 11.80 -31.40 -4.41
N TYR A 517 11.11 -30.66 -5.27
CA TYR A 517 10.23 -29.55 -4.87
C TYR A 517 8.88 -30.01 -4.29
N MET A 518 8.45 -31.23 -4.61
CA MET A 518 7.25 -31.89 -4.07
C MET A 518 7.57 -33.39 -3.86
N GLU A 519 6.70 -34.12 -3.16
CA GLU A 519 6.79 -35.59 -3.05
C GLU A 519 6.58 -36.29 -4.40
N GLN A 520 5.71 -35.72 -5.25
CA GLN A 520 5.47 -36.20 -6.61
C GLN A 520 6.59 -35.75 -7.55
N SER A 521 7.15 -36.69 -8.32
CA SER A 521 8.11 -36.41 -9.39
C SER A 521 7.39 -36.19 -10.73
N PHE A 522 7.80 -35.15 -11.46
CA PHE A 522 7.26 -34.78 -12.77
C PHE A 522 8.25 -35.04 -13.94
N GLN A 523 9.33 -35.78 -13.70
CA GLN A 523 10.41 -36.01 -14.69
C GLN A 523 9.94 -36.65 -16.01
N SER A 524 8.83 -37.39 -16.00
CA SER A 524 8.20 -37.95 -17.20
C SER A 524 7.66 -36.88 -18.18
N LEU A 525 7.41 -35.66 -17.71
CA LEU A 525 6.94 -34.55 -18.52
C LEU A 525 8.07 -33.74 -19.18
N ASN A 526 9.32 -33.92 -18.74
CA ASN A 526 10.48 -33.20 -19.31
C ASN A 526 10.65 -33.44 -20.83
N PRO A 527 10.55 -34.67 -21.38
CA PRO A 527 10.57 -34.89 -22.82
C PRO A 527 9.33 -34.31 -23.52
N VAL A 528 8.14 -34.47 -22.93
CA VAL A 528 6.85 -34.02 -23.50
C VAL A 528 6.82 -32.50 -23.71
N LEU A 529 7.39 -31.74 -22.77
CA LEU A 529 7.44 -30.28 -22.80
C LEU A 529 8.71 -29.72 -23.45
N SER A 530 9.57 -30.57 -24.03
CA SER A 530 10.88 -30.21 -24.60
C SER A 530 11.78 -29.43 -23.62
N LEU A 531 11.86 -29.92 -22.37
CA LEU A 531 12.65 -29.37 -21.28
C LEU A 531 13.82 -30.30 -20.90
N PRO A 532 14.87 -30.43 -21.73
CA PRO A 532 16.03 -31.25 -21.39
C PRO A 532 16.82 -30.64 -20.22
N ILE A 533 17.17 -31.45 -19.22
CA ILE A 533 18.03 -31.06 -18.10
C ILE A 533 19.49 -31.24 -18.55
N SER A 534 20.22 -30.15 -18.76
CA SER A 534 21.62 -30.22 -19.18
C SER A 534 22.56 -30.47 -17.98
N PRO A 535 23.41 -31.51 -18.01
CA PRO A 535 24.42 -31.74 -16.95
C PRO A 535 25.36 -30.54 -16.74
N THR A 536 25.67 -29.77 -17.80
CA THR A 536 26.54 -28.59 -17.69
C THR A 536 25.86 -27.43 -16.95
N GLN A 537 24.53 -27.29 -17.07
CA GLN A 537 23.75 -26.30 -16.32
C GLN A 537 23.59 -26.71 -14.85
N VAL A 538 23.36 -28.00 -14.58
CA VAL A 538 23.32 -28.55 -13.22
C VAL A 538 24.64 -28.30 -12.48
N GLU A 539 25.77 -28.58 -13.14
CA GLU A 539 27.10 -28.38 -12.55
C GLU A 539 27.45 -26.88 -12.38
N GLN A 540 27.10 -26.02 -13.34
CA GLN A 540 27.29 -24.57 -13.18
C GLN A 540 26.42 -24.00 -12.05
N ALA A 541 25.19 -24.49 -11.87
CA ALA A 541 24.32 -24.08 -10.76
C ALA A 541 24.93 -24.45 -9.39
N ARG A 542 25.55 -25.63 -9.25
CA ARG A 542 26.28 -26.02 -8.03
C ARG A 542 27.47 -25.11 -7.74
N ARG A 543 28.26 -24.77 -8.77
CA ARG A 543 29.40 -23.84 -8.65
C ARG A 543 28.96 -22.44 -8.25
N ASN A 544 27.85 -21.97 -8.83
CA ASN A 544 27.23 -20.69 -8.46
C ASN A 544 26.73 -20.70 -7.01
N ALA A 545 26.12 -21.80 -6.55
CA ALA A 545 25.62 -21.91 -5.18
C ALA A 545 26.73 -21.79 -4.11
N ALA A 546 27.92 -22.32 -4.39
CA ALA A 546 29.10 -22.20 -3.53
C ALA A 546 29.79 -20.82 -3.58
N SER A 547 29.33 -19.88 -4.41
CA SER A 547 30.00 -18.59 -4.60
C SER A 547 29.65 -17.55 -3.53
N SER A 548 30.59 -16.66 -3.25
CA SER A 548 30.44 -15.51 -2.34
C SER A 548 31.13 -14.26 -2.90
N GLY A 549 30.97 -13.13 -2.22
CA GLY A 549 31.62 -11.85 -2.55
C GLY A 549 31.43 -11.43 -4.02
N ALA A 550 32.50 -10.94 -4.66
CA ALA A 550 32.49 -10.45 -6.03
C ALA A 550 32.24 -11.53 -7.12
N VAL A 551 32.19 -12.83 -6.78
CA VAL A 551 31.73 -13.88 -7.71
C VAL A 551 30.20 -13.98 -7.66
N LEU A 552 29.65 -14.06 -6.44
CA LEU A 552 28.20 -14.06 -6.18
C LEU A 552 27.52 -12.78 -6.69
N GLU A 553 28.15 -11.61 -6.47
CA GLU A 553 27.65 -10.33 -6.95
C GLU A 553 27.50 -10.31 -8.49
N ARG A 554 28.50 -10.82 -9.22
CA ARG A 554 28.44 -10.89 -10.69
C ARG A 554 27.40 -11.89 -11.19
N TRP A 555 27.13 -12.96 -10.45
CA TRP A 555 26.05 -13.90 -10.79
C TRP A 555 24.68 -13.26 -10.57
N LEU A 556 24.44 -12.64 -9.41
CA LEU A 556 23.23 -11.87 -9.11
C LEU A 556 22.98 -10.78 -10.16
N ASP A 557 23.98 -9.94 -10.42
CA ASP A 557 23.85 -8.79 -11.32
C ASP A 557 23.66 -9.21 -12.79
N SER A 558 24.11 -10.41 -13.17
CA SER A 558 23.81 -11.03 -14.46
C SER A 558 22.33 -11.47 -14.55
N LEU A 559 21.79 -12.10 -13.51
CA LEU A 559 20.37 -12.46 -13.44
C LEU A 559 19.46 -11.22 -13.41
N VAL A 560 19.81 -10.22 -12.61
CA VAL A 560 19.09 -8.95 -12.51
C VAL A 560 19.17 -8.19 -13.83
N GLY A 561 20.36 -8.04 -14.43
CA GLY A 561 20.51 -7.47 -15.77
C GLY A 561 19.80 -8.27 -16.89
N GLY A 562 19.51 -9.55 -16.65
CA GLY A 562 18.64 -10.38 -17.48
C GLY A 562 17.17 -9.96 -17.42
N MET A 563 16.65 -9.68 -16.22
CA MET A 563 15.21 -9.45 -15.95
C MET A 563 14.81 -7.97 -15.80
N TRP A 564 15.76 -7.08 -15.54
CA TRP A 564 15.56 -5.65 -15.30
C TRP A 564 16.42 -4.80 -16.25
N THR A 565 16.00 -3.56 -16.46
CA THR A 565 16.72 -2.56 -17.25
C THR A 565 16.91 -1.30 -16.41
N ALA A 566 18.14 -0.78 -16.30
CA ALA A 566 18.35 0.60 -15.86
C ALA A 566 17.87 1.54 -16.97
N MET A 567 16.68 2.10 -16.77
CA MET A 567 15.99 2.96 -17.73
C MET A 567 16.65 4.32 -17.80
N ASP A 568 17.07 4.87 -16.66
CA ASP A 568 17.88 6.08 -16.59
C ASP A 568 18.63 6.25 -15.26
N VAL A 569 19.57 7.21 -15.21
CA VAL A 569 20.32 7.59 -14.01
C VAL A 569 20.61 9.10 -14.04
N CYS A 570 20.49 9.75 -12.88
CA CYS A 570 20.68 11.19 -12.72
C CYS A 570 21.50 11.50 -11.45
N ALA A 571 22.08 12.70 -11.37
CA ALA A 571 22.74 13.21 -10.17
C ALA A 571 21.85 14.20 -9.41
N THR A 572 21.82 14.12 -8.08
CA THR A 572 21.03 15.05 -7.23
C THR A 572 21.74 16.39 -7.01
N GLY A 573 22.97 16.55 -7.51
CA GLY A 573 23.83 17.71 -7.35
C GLY A 573 24.94 17.72 -8.41
N PRO A 574 26.05 18.46 -8.19
CA PRO A 574 27.16 18.51 -9.13
C PRO A 574 27.76 17.13 -9.41
N THR A 575 28.02 16.85 -10.68
CA THR A 575 28.58 15.59 -11.18
C THR A 575 29.68 15.87 -12.21
N ALA A 576 30.70 15.01 -12.27
CA ALA A 576 31.73 15.08 -13.29
C ALA A 576 31.44 14.24 -14.55
N CYS A 577 30.36 13.45 -14.57
CA CYS A 577 29.94 12.67 -15.74
C CYS A 577 29.16 13.57 -16.72
N PRO A 578 29.70 13.91 -17.91
CA PRO A 578 29.16 14.97 -18.77
C PRO A 578 27.83 14.61 -19.46
N VAL A 579 27.42 13.34 -19.41
CA VAL A 579 26.14 12.84 -19.98
C VAL A 579 25.07 12.61 -18.91
N MET A 580 25.35 12.91 -17.64
CA MET A 580 24.44 12.73 -16.51
C MET A 580 23.49 13.94 -16.37
N GLN A 581 22.18 13.71 -16.34
CA GLN A 581 21.21 14.78 -16.07
C GLN A 581 21.09 15.09 -14.58
N ILE A 582 20.70 16.32 -14.24
CA ILE A 582 20.33 16.69 -12.86
C ILE A 582 18.93 16.18 -12.56
N CYS A 583 18.75 15.46 -11.44
CA CYS A 583 17.52 14.72 -11.15
C CYS A 583 16.24 15.58 -11.17
N SER A 584 16.30 16.82 -10.66
CA SER A 584 15.17 17.76 -10.66
C SER A 584 14.78 18.32 -12.03
N GLN A 585 15.57 18.07 -13.07
CA GLN A 585 15.25 18.40 -14.46
C GLN A 585 14.65 17.21 -15.24
N THR A 586 14.65 16.01 -14.65
CA THR A 586 14.02 14.82 -15.25
C THR A 586 12.50 14.85 -15.08
N ALA A 587 11.79 13.99 -15.81
CA ALA A 587 10.35 13.77 -15.65
C ALA A 587 9.99 12.51 -14.84
N TRP A 588 10.99 11.86 -14.22
CA TRP A 588 10.84 10.54 -13.60
C TRP A 588 11.39 10.44 -12.17
N SER A 589 12.36 11.28 -11.78
CA SER A 589 12.99 11.23 -10.45
C SER A 589 12.04 11.69 -9.35
N SER A 590 12.20 11.20 -8.12
CA SER A 590 11.49 11.73 -6.96
C SER A 590 11.94 13.16 -6.56
N PHE A 591 12.99 13.68 -7.21
CA PHE A 591 13.44 15.06 -7.09
C PHE A 591 12.86 15.98 -8.18
N SER A 592 12.08 15.44 -9.14
CA SER A 592 11.36 16.24 -10.13
C SER A 592 10.14 16.93 -9.49
N PRO A 593 9.69 18.10 -10.01
CA PRO A 593 8.57 18.82 -9.40
C PRO A 593 7.26 18.03 -9.45
N ASP A 594 6.53 18.01 -8.32
CA ASP A 594 5.20 17.39 -8.22
C ASP A 594 4.16 18.32 -7.57
N PRO A 595 3.68 19.36 -8.29
CA PRO A 595 2.81 20.40 -7.73
C PRO A 595 1.40 19.97 -7.30
N LYS A 596 1.05 18.68 -7.46
CA LYS A 596 -0.19 18.09 -6.86
C LYS A 596 -0.01 17.64 -5.41
N SER A 597 1.24 17.52 -4.93
CA SER A 597 1.58 17.11 -3.56
C SER A 597 2.42 18.14 -2.79
N GLU A 598 3.06 19.09 -3.48
CA GLU A 598 3.77 20.20 -2.85
C GLU A 598 2.81 21.12 -2.04
N LEU A 599 3.27 21.58 -0.88
CA LEU A 599 2.52 22.50 0.00
C LEU A 599 3.24 23.86 0.05
N GLY A 600 2.69 24.86 -0.64
CA GLY A 600 3.22 26.21 -0.69
C GLY A 600 2.68 27.15 0.40
N ALA A 601 2.83 28.45 0.18
CA ALA A 601 2.25 29.49 1.02
C ALA A 601 0.72 29.55 0.90
N VAL A 602 0.04 30.03 1.95
CA VAL A 602 -1.41 30.24 1.96
C VAL A 602 -1.79 31.41 1.03
N LYS A 603 -2.72 31.16 0.11
CA LYS A 603 -3.27 32.13 -0.84
C LYS A 603 -4.26 33.10 -0.14
N PRO A 604 -4.59 34.26 -0.74
CA PRO A 604 -5.51 35.25 -0.15
C PRO A 604 -6.94 34.76 0.16
N ASP A 605 -7.37 33.64 -0.43
CA ASP A 605 -8.65 32.96 -0.16
C ASP A 605 -8.57 32.00 1.04
N GLY A 606 -7.42 31.91 1.72
CA GLY A 606 -7.18 31.00 2.84
C GLY A 606 -6.89 29.56 2.41
N ARG A 607 -6.54 29.32 1.14
CA ARG A 607 -6.35 27.98 0.56
C ARG A 607 -4.89 27.69 0.20
N LEU A 608 -4.59 26.40 0.02
CA LEU A 608 -3.38 25.90 -0.63
C LEU A 608 -3.71 25.45 -2.06
N ARG A 609 -4.60 24.45 -2.18
CA ARG A 609 -5.23 24.02 -3.44
C ARG A 609 -6.19 25.06 -4.00
#